data_AF-A0A554REY9-F1
#
_entry.id   AF-A0A554REY9-F1
#
_cell.length_a   1.000
_cell.length_b   1.000
_cell.length_c   1.000
_cell.angle_alpha   90.00
_cell.angle_beta   90.00
_cell.angle_gamma   90.00
#
_symmetry.space_group_name_H-M   'P 1'
#
loop_
_entity.id
_entity.type
_entity.pdbx_description
1 polymer ?
#
loop_
_entity_poly.entity_id
_entity_poly.type
_entity_poly.pdbx_seq_one_letter_code
_entity_poly.pdbx_strand_id
1 'polypeptide(L)' 'VREPGVEVTEDELVAWGKEQFAAYKYPRIVEFRDELPMTSTGKILKRELS' A
#
# COMPACT_ATOMS: atom_id res chain seq x y z
N VAL A 1 -3.50 -4.54 -2.73
CA VAL A 1 -3.54 -5.51 -3.84
C VAL A 1 -4.12 -4.78 -5.03
N ARG A 2 -3.43 -4.77 -6.18
CA ARG A 2 -3.96 -4.14 -7.40
C ARG A 2 -5.05 -5.05 -7.97
N GLU A 3 -6.09 -4.45 -8.54
CA GLU A 3 -7.03 -5.23 -9.36
C GLU A 3 -6.36 -5.59 -10.70
N PRO A 4 -6.63 -6.79 -11.24
CA PRO A 4 -6.07 -7.19 -12.53
C PRO A 4 -6.47 -6.22 -13.65
N GLY A 5 -5.48 -5.76 -14.42
CA GLY A 5 -5.69 -4.86 -15.57
C GLY A 5 -5.65 -3.37 -15.23
N VAL A 6 -5.44 -3.00 -13.96
CA VAL A 6 -5.22 -1.60 -13.55
C VAL A 6 -3.72 -1.35 -13.40
N GLU A 7 -3.19 -0.45 -14.22
CA GLU A 7 -1.82 0.04 -14.11
C GLU A 7 -1.80 1.30 -13.24
N VAL A 8 -1.27 1.16 -12.03
CA VAL A 8 -0.97 2.27 -11.12
C VAL A 8 0.38 2.00 -10.48
N THR A 9 1.26 2.99 -10.46
CA THR A 9 2.62 2.86 -9.95
C THR A 9 2.73 3.29 -8.49
N GLU A 10 3.79 2.85 -7.82
CA GLU A 10 4.14 3.26 -6.47
C GLU A 10 4.31 4.78 -6.38
N ASP A 11 5.02 5.36 -7.34
CA ASP A 11 5.34 6.79 -7.38
C ASP A 11 4.09 7.65 -7.57
N GLU A 12 3.13 7.20 -8.38
CA GLU A 12 1.84 7.88 -8.53
C GLU A 12 1.06 7.93 -7.21
N LEU A 13 1.05 6.85 -6.44
CA LEU A 13 0.38 6.82 -5.14
C LEU A 13 1.09 7.71 -4.10
N VAL A 14 2.43 7.75 -4.13
CA VAL A 14 3.20 8.65 -3.27
C VAL A 14 2.95 10.11 -3.65
N ALA A 15 2.94 10.44 -4.94
CA ALA A 15 2.67 11.79 -5.44
C ALA A 15 1.27 12.25 -5.04
N TRP A 16 0.25 11.40 -5.28
CA TRP A 16 -1.12 11.65 -4.83
C TRP A 16 -1.20 11.86 -3.31
N GLY A 17 -0.51 11.02 -2.52
CA GLY A 17 -0.46 11.15 -1.08
C GLY A 17 0.13 12.47 -0.59
N LYS A 18 1.12 13.04 -1.29
CA LYS A 18 1.69 14.36 -0.97
C LYS A 18 0.69 15.50 -1.18
N GLU A 19 -0.25 15.35 -2.11
CA GLU A 19 -1.31 16.33 -2.36
C GLU A 19 -2.45 16.23 -1.34
N GLN A 20 -2.77 15.00 -0.90
CA GLN A 20 -3.92 14.74 -0.01
C GLN A 20 -3.59 14.85 1.48
N PHE A 21 -2.33 14.63 1.87
CA PHE A 21 -1.92 14.59 3.28
C PHE A 21 -0.89 15.65 3.62
N ALA A 22 -0.84 16.03 4.91
CA ALA A 22 0.28 16.82 5.42
C ALA A 22 1.62 16.08 5.20
N ALA A 23 2.71 16.83 5.04
CA ALA A 23 4.03 16.31 4.67
C ALA A 23 4.60 15.21 5.59
N TYR A 24 4.10 15.07 6.82
CA TYR A 24 4.55 14.01 7.74
C TYR A 24 3.65 12.76 7.73
N LYS A 25 2.52 12.77 7.02
CA LYS A 25 1.51 11.69 7.01
C LYS A 25 1.43 10.89 5.73
N TYR A 26 1.97 11.39 4.61
CA TYR A 26 1.91 10.66 3.35
C TYR A 26 2.76 9.38 3.41
N PRO A 27 2.37 8.31 2.69
CA PRO A 27 3.15 7.08 2.62
C PRO A 27 4.47 7.33 1.88
N ARG A 28 5.60 6.96 2.51
CA ARG A 28 6.94 7.11 1.90
C ARG A 28 7.36 5.89 1.09
N ILE A 29 6.79 4.74 1.41
CA ILE A 29 7.03 3.46 0.78
C ILE A 29 5.66 2.90 0.43
N VAL A 30 5.53 2.47 -0.82
CA VAL A 30 4.37 1.77 -1.34
C VAL A 30 4.91 0.51 -1.99
N GLU A 31 4.30 -0.63 -1.69
CA GLU A 31 4.64 -1.90 -2.29
C GLU A 31 3.36 -2.60 -2.70
N PHE A 32 3.34 -3.11 -3.92
CA PHE A 32 2.22 -3.90 -4.38
C PHE A 32 2.54 -5.38 -4.23
N ARG A 33 1.66 -6.06 -3.51
CA ARG A 33 1.66 -7.52 -3.36
C ARG A 33 0.41 -8.10 -3.99
N ASP A 34 0.54 -9.33 -4.46
CA ASP A 34 -0.57 -10.13 -4.96
C ASP A 34 -1.55 -10.50 -3.83
N GLU A 35 -1.02 -10.65 -2.60
CA GLU A 35 -1.82 -10.93 -1.41
C GLU A 35 -1.25 -10.25 -0.15
N LEU A 36 -2.12 -10.08 0.86
CA LEU A 36 -1.70 -9.59 2.17
C LEU A 36 -1.46 -10.78 3.11
N PRO A 37 -0.42 -10.73 3.97
CA PRO A 37 -0.21 -11.77 4.97
C PRO A 37 -1.35 -11.72 5.99
N MET A 38 -2.04 -12.84 6.18
CA MET A 38 -3.20 -12.95 7.05
C MET A 38 -3.07 -14.09 8.06
N THR A 39 -3.69 -13.93 9.24
CA THR A 39 -3.93 -15.03 10.18
C THR A 39 -4.90 -16.04 9.59
N SER A 40 -4.97 -17.23 10.19
CA SER A 40 -6.01 -18.23 9.89
C SER A 40 -7.45 -17.72 10.10
N THR A 41 -7.62 -16.61 10.82
CA THR A 41 -8.90 -15.93 11.05
C THR A 41 -9.10 -14.68 10.17
N GLY A 42 -8.22 -14.44 9.18
CA GLY A 42 -8.34 -13.36 8.20
C GLY A 42 -7.85 -11.98 8.66
N LYS A 43 -7.09 -11.89 9.76
CA LYS A 43 -6.53 -10.61 10.23
C LYS A 43 -5.18 -10.35 9.58
N ILE A 44 -4.91 -9.12 9.15
CA ILE A 44 -3.62 -8.75 8.57
C ILE A 44 -2.49 -8.88 9.60
N LEU A 45 -1.43 -9.58 9.23
CA LEU A 45 -0.20 -9.75 10.00
C LEU A 45 0.74 -8.58 9.76
N LYS A 46 0.51 -7.47 10.47
CA LYS A 46 1.32 -6.23 10.30
C LYS A 46 2.83 -6.44 10.45
N ARG A 47 3.27 -7.41 11.26
CA ARG A 47 4.70 -7.71 11.47
C ARG A 47 5.43 -8.25 10.23
N GLU A 48 4.68 -8.72 9.24
CA GLU A 48 5.18 -9.29 7.99
C GLU A 48 5.09 -8.28 6.83
N LEU A 49 4.62 -7.06 7.14
CA LEU A 49 4.70 -5.92 6.25
C LEU A 49 5.99 -5.17 6.56
N SER A 50 6.73 -4.82 5.52
CA SER A 50 8.00 -4.08 5.56
C SER A 50 7.80 -2.57 5.55
#